data_AF-A0A6J1I9U1-F1
#
_entry.id   AF-A0A6J1I9U1-F1
#
_cell.length_a   1.000
_cell.length_b   1.000
_cell.length_c   1.000
_cell.angle_alpha   90.00
_cell.angle_beta   90.00
_cell.angle_gamma   90.00
#
_symmetry.space_group_name_H-M   'P 1'
#
loop_
_entity.id
_entity.type
_entity.pdbx_description
1 polymer ?
#
loop_
_entity_poly.entity_id
_entity_poly.type
_entity_poly.pdbx_seq_one_letter_code
_entity_poly.pdbx_strand_id
1 'polypeptide(L)'
;MPAFANATTLFSSRIPTPHRCHRHPFPIISASLSIQRRHIATALALVVGLQAAAPPALAQTWGTHSFIKERYFQPGLSGEEAVARIRQTAEGLHSIRDMLETMSWRYVIFYIRLKSAYLSQDLKTAMSVLPQARQNDYVKTANELVDNMAELDYYIRTPKVYESYLYYEKTLKSMDDLVAILA
;
A
#
# COMPACT_ATOMS: atom_id res chain seq x y z
N MET A 1 3.82 5.27 65.88
CA MET A 1 4.43 6.62 65.78
C MET A 1 5.46 6.68 66.90
N PRO A 2 6.75 6.97 66.67
CA PRO A 2 7.40 7.75 65.59
C PRO A 2 8.33 6.83 64.74
N ALA A 3 9.25 7.19 63.85
CA ALA A 3 9.79 8.42 63.29
C ALA A 3 10.30 8.09 61.86
N PHE A 4 10.23 9.06 60.95
CA PHE A 4 10.86 8.98 59.62
C PHE A 4 12.39 9.14 59.72
N ALA A 5 13.11 8.43 58.86
CA ALA A 5 14.48 8.79 58.49
C ALA A 5 14.69 8.49 57.00
N ASN A 6 14.80 9.56 56.21
CA ASN A 6 15.30 9.54 54.84
C ASN A 6 16.83 9.45 54.86
N ALA A 7 17.41 8.66 53.96
CA ALA A 7 18.81 8.76 53.59
C ALA A 7 18.94 8.88 52.07
N THR A 8 19.49 10.03 51.67
CA THR A 8 19.81 10.47 50.32
C THR A 8 21.16 9.88 49.87
N THR A 9 21.46 10.03 48.57
CA THR A 9 22.78 9.93 47.88
C THR A 9 23.05 8.56 47.23
N LEU A 10 23.55 8.39 46.00
CA LEU A 10 24.23 9.28 45.04
C LEU A 10 23.84 8.92 43.59
N PHE A 11 23.83 9.94 42.72
CA PHE A 11 23.92 9.82 41.27
C PHE A 11 25.24 9.15 40.85
N SER A 12 25.18 8.23 39.89
CA SER A 12 26.26 8.05 38.92
C SER A 12 25.71 7.60 37.57
N SER A 13 25.69 8.55 36.63
CA SER A 13 25.48 8.33 35.21
C SER A 13 26.76 7.79 34.58
N ARG A 14 26.68 6.64 33.89
CA ARG A 14 27.71 6.24 32.93
C ARG A 14 27.12 5.33 31.83
N ILE A 15 26.88 5.95 30.68
CA ILE A 15 26.70 5.33 29.34
C ILE A 15 27.81 5.97 28.48
N PRO A 16 28.37 5.37 27.40
CA PRO A 16 28.29 3.99 26.88
C PRO A 16 29.67 3.35 26.67
N THR A 17 29.72 2.02 26.52
CA THR A 17 30.77 1.33 25.76
C THR A 17 30.24 0.97 24.37
N PRO A 18 31.01 1.16 23.28
CA PRO A 18 30.55 0.82 21.95
C PRO A 18 30.70 -0.68 21.71
N HIS A 19 29.57 -1.39 21.63
CA HIS A 19 29.58 -2.76 21.14
C HIS A 19 29.81 -2.77 19.63
N ARG A 20 31.04 -3.16 19.31
CA ARG A 20 31.59 -3.66 18.04
C ARG A 20 30.53 -4.32 17.17
N CYS A 21 30.09 -3.62 16.13
CA CYS A 21 29.30 -4.21 15.05
C CYS A 21 30.17 -5.17 14.24
N HIS A 22 29.93 -6.48 14.38
CA HIS A 22 30.38 -7.46 13.41
C HIS A 22 29.60 -7.24 12.11
N ARG A 23 30.21 -6.50 11.18
CA ARG A 23 29.76 -6.47 9.79
C ARG A 23 30.02 -7.83 9.18
N HIS A 24 28.97 -8.62 9.00
CA HIS A 24 29.02 -9.72 8.05
C HIS A 24 29.11 -9.12 6.64
N PRO A 25 30.15 -9.42 5.85
CA PRO A 25 30.17 -8.99 4.46
C PRO A 25 29.08 -9.80 3.72
N PHE A 26 28.11 -9.10 3.14
CA PHE A 26 27.19 -9.70 2.19
C PHE A 26 28.01 -10.32 1.04
N PRO A 27 27.73 -11.57 0.62
CA PRO A 27 28.39 -12.12 -0.55
C PRO A 27 27.98 -11.30 -1.77
N ILE A 28 28.96 -10.67 -2.42
CA ILE A 28 28.79 -10.09 -3.74
C ILE A 28 28.60 -11.27 -4.70
N ILE A 29 27.37 -11.48 -5.15
CA ILE A 29 27.08 -12.41 -6.24
C ILE A 29 27.61 -11.76 -7.52
N SER A 30 28.85 -12.08 -7.86
CA SER A 30 29.42 -11.80 -9.17
C SER A 30 28.98 -12.90 -10.14
N ALA A 31 28.11 -12.57 -11.08
CA ALA A 31 27.78 -13.47 -12.17
C ALA A 31 28.94 -13.46 -13.19
N SER A 32 29.86 -14.41 -13.08
CA SER A 32 30.85 -14.66 -14.13
C SER A 32 30.21 -15.50 -15.23
N LEU A 33 29.83 -14.86 -16.34
CA LEU A 33 29.51 -15.57 -17.58
C LEU A 33 30.82 -16.11 -18.17
N SER A 34 31.10 -17.39 -17.94
CA SER A 34 32.16 -18.09 -18.69
C SER A 34 31.70 -18.26 -20.13
N ILE A 35 32.04 -17.31 -20.99
CA ILE A 35 31.85 -17.42 -22.43
C ILE A 35 32.89 -18.42 -22.94
N GLN A 36 32.52 -19.70 -22.92
CA GLN A 36 33.27 -20.75 -23.58
C GLN A 36 32.97 -20.64 -25.08
N ARG A 37 33.83 -19.90 -25.79
CA ARG A 37 33.87 -19.85 -27.26
C ARG A 37 34.07 -21.26 -27.80
N ARG A 38 32.98 -21.90 -28.25
CA ARG A 38 33.03 -23.00 -29.20
C ARG A 38 31.99 -22.74 -30.27
N HIS A 39 32.49 -22.61 -31.49
CA HIS A 39 31.74 -22.35 -32.71
C HIS A 39 30.74 -23.47 -32.96
N ILE A 40 29.43 -23.15 -33.00
CA ILE A 40 28.45 -23.93 -33.75
C ILE A 40 27.44 -22.97 -34.41
N ALA A 41 27.52 -22.99 -35.73
CA ALA A 41 26.55 -22.69 -36.77
C ALA A 41 25.20 -22.01 -36.41
N THR A 42 24.98 -20.89 -37.12
CA THR A 42 23.71 -20.40 -37.69
C THR A 42 22.46 -21.25 -37.47
N ALA A 43 21.56 -20.77 -36.61
CA ALA A 43 20.13 -20.99 -36.71
C ALA A 43 19.41 -19.66 -36.41
N LEU A 44 19.15 -18.88 -37.46
CA LEU A 44 18.14 -17.82 -37.45
C LEU A 44 16.77 -18.50 -37.44
N ALA A 45 16.30 -18.88 -36.26
CA ALA A 45 14.93 -19.32 -36.06
C ALA A 45 14.12 -18.17 -35.45
N LEU A 46 13.08 -17.83 -36.19
CA LEU A 46 12.15 -16.73 -36.04
C LEU A 46 11.38 -16.83 -34.71
N VAL A 47 11.87 -16.19 -33.64
CA VAL A 47 11.09 -15.96 -32.40
C VAL A 47 10.40 -14.59 -32.53
N VAL A 48 9.43 -14.52 -33.45
CA VAL A 48 8.43 -13.45 -33.46
C VAL A 48 7.16 -14.07 -32.89
N GLY A 49 6.76 -13.63 -31.71
CA GLY A 49 5.45 -13.98 -31.17
C GLY A 49 5.47 -14.69 -29.82
N LEU A 50 6.06 -14.06 -28.79
CA LEU A 50 5.42 -14.06 -27.48
C LEU A 50 5.87 -12.85 -26.66
N GLN A 51 5.78 -11.66 -27.26
CA GLN A 51 5.59 -10.47 -26.44
C GLN A 51 4.11 -10.47 -26.10
N ALA A 52 3.73 -11.29 -25.12
CA ALA A 52 2.52 -11.05 -24.37
C ALA A 52 2.61 -9.58 -23.97
N ALA A 53 1.71 -8.77 -24.51
CA ALA A 53 1.56 -7.38 -24.15
C ALA A 53 1.14 -7.37 -22.68
N ALA A 54 2.12 -7.52 -21.78
CA ALA A 54 1.96 -7.00 -20.45
C ALA A 54 1.55 -5.55 -20.67
N PRO A 55 0.38 -5.12 -20.15
CA PRO A 55 0.02 -3.72 -20.21
C PRO A 55 1.25 -2.94 -19.74
N PRO A 56 1.65 -1.85 -20.43
CA PRO A 56 2.81 -1.10 -20.01
C PRO A 56 2.60 -0.85 -18.53
N ALA A 57 3.49 -1.38 -17.70
CA ALA A 57 3.51 -1.02 -16.30
C ALA A 57 3.83 0.47 -16.36
N LEU A 58 2.79 1.31 -16.39
CA LEU A 58 2.95 2.74 -16.35
C LEU A 58 3.69 2.95 -15.05
N ALA A 59 4.99 3.16 -15.16
CA ALA A 59 5.81 3.57 -14.04
C ALA A 59 5.11 4.83 -13.56
N GLN A 60 4.36 4.68 -12.47
CA GLN A 60 3.46 5.75 -12.05
C GLN A 60 4.34 6.98 -11.78
N THR A 61 3.86 8.13 -12.22
CA THR A 61 4.55 9.42 -12.33
C THR A 61 4.88 10.07 -10.97
N TRP A 62 5.08 9.29 -9.90
CA TRP A 62 5.24 9.82 -8.55
C TRP A 62 6.62 10.41 -8.23
N GLY A 63 7.63 10.15 -9.07
CA GLY A 63 8.90 10.91 -9.16
C GLY A 63 9.48 11.43 -7.82
N THR A 64 9.94 12.68 -7.82
CA THR A 64 10.53 13.41 -6.69
C THR A 64 9.52 14.10 -5.76
N HIS A 65 8.21 14.01 -6.05
CA HIS A 65 7.15 14.75 -5.34
C HIS A 65 6.46 13.94 -4.25
N SER A 66 7.13 12.93 -3.73
CA SER A 66 6.60 12.05 -2.70
C SER A 66 7.05 12.41 -1.30
N PHE A 67 6.21 12.13 -0.30
CA PHE A 67 6.53 12.31 1.11
C PHE A 67 6.10 11.10 1.94
N ILE A 68 6.66 10.95 3.14
CA ILE A 68 6.26 9.88 4.07
C ILE A 68 5.21 10.45 5.03
N LYS A 69 4.05 9.80 5.09
CA LYS A 69 3.00 10.09 6.05
C LYS A 69 2.60 8.81 6.76
N GLU A 70 2.65 8.82 8.09
CA GLU A 70 2.21 7.68 8.92
C GLU A 70 2.85 6.35 8.51
N ARG A 71 4.13 6.39 8.09
CA ARG A 71 4.95 5.26 7.59
C ARG A 71 4.62 4.79 6.16
N TYR A 72 3.65 5.42 5.51
CA TYR A 72 3.31 5.15 4.12
C TYR A 72 3.89 6.22 3.20
N PHE A 73 4.27 5.79 2.01
CA PHE A 73 4.74 6.67 0.95
C PHE A 73 3.55 7.32 0.24
N GLN A 74 3.38 8.64 0.33
CA GLN A 74 2.33 9.36 -0.36
C GLN A 74 2.88 10.10 -1.58
N PRO A 75 2.33 9.88 -2.78
CA PRO A 75 2.72 10.64 -3.95
C PRO A 75 1.97 11.97 -4.01
N GLY A 76 2.67 13.04 -4.35
CA GLY A 76 2.08 14.33 -4.69
C GLY A 76 1.48 14.31 -6.10
N LEU A 77 0.36 13.62 -6.26
CA LEU A 77 -0.34 13.47 -7.54
C LEU A 77 -1.14 14.73 -7.89
N SER A 78 -1.34 14.94 -9.19
CA SER A 78 -2.37 15.84 -9.70
C SER A 78 -3.77 15.27 -9.46
N GLY A 79 -4.81 16.12 -9.58
CA GLY A 79 -6.21 15.71 -9.42
C GLY A 79 -6.61 14.56 -10.35
N GLU A 80 -6.22 14.64 -11.62
CA GLU A 80 -6.56 13.63 -12.63
C GLU A 80 -5.86 12.30 -12.39
N GLU A 81 -4.58 12.33 -12.00
CA GLU A 81 -3.82 11.12 -11.66
C GLU A 81 -4.35 10.46 -10.38
N ALA A 82 -4.81 11.25 -9.40
CA ALA A 82 -5.46 10.74 -8.21
C ALA A 82 -6.74 9.96 -8.58
N VAL A 83 -7.56 10.50 -9.50
CA VAL A 83 -8.75 9.81 -10.01
C VAL A 83 -8.39 8.50 -10.71
N ALA A 84 -7.36 8.51 -11.56
CA ALA A 84 -6.89 7.29 -12.22
C ALA A 84 -6.45 6.22 -11.20
N ARG A 85 -5.78 6.62 -10.12
CA ARG A 85 -5.36 5.72 -9.04
C ARG A 85 -6.52 5.22 -8.19
N ILE A 86 -7.56 6.04 -7.98
CA ILE A 86 -8.80 5.61 -7.34
C ILE A 86 -9.43 4.48 -8.16
N ARG A 87 -9.52 4.62 -9.49
CA ARG A 87 -10.02 3.56 -10.39
C ARG A 87 -9.18 2.28 -10.29
N GLN A 88 -7.85 2.40 -10.29
CA GLN A 88 -6.95 1.26 -10.06
C GLN A 88 -7.17 0.61 -8.69
N THR A 89 -7.49 1.41 -7.66
CA THR A 89 -7.78 0.90 -6.32
C THR A 89 -9.11 0.16 -6.29
N ALA A 90 -10.12 0.64 -7.02
CA ALA A 90 -11.40 -0.05 -7.19
C ALA A 90 -11.22 -1.42 -7.85
N GLU A 91 -10.53 -1.48 -8.99
CA GLU A 91 -10.19 -2.74 -9.68
C GLU A 91 -9.43 -3.70 -8.75
N GLY A 92 -8.48 -3.14 -8.00
CA GLY A 92 -7.72 -3.89 -7.01
C GLY A 92 -8.60 -4.46 -5.90
N LEU A 93 -9.59 -3.72 -5.40
CA LEU A 93 -10.53 -4.22 -4.38
C LEU A 93 -11.43 -5.34 -4.92
N HIS A 94 -11.84 -5.28 -6.18
CA HIS A 94 -12.55 -6.40 -6.81
C HIS A 94 -11.65 -7.65 -6.91
N SER A 95 -10.36 -7.47 -7.19
CA SER A 95 -9.42 -8.60 -7.32
C SER A 95 -9.13 -9.36 -6.02
N ILE A 96 -9.32 -8.75 -4.85
CA ILE A 96 -9.01 -9.40 -3.56
C ILE A 96 -10.09 -10.37 -3.06
N ARG A 97 -11.20 -10.52 -3.79
CA ARG A 97 -12.31 -11.41 -3.42
C ARG A 97 -11.84 -12.84 -3.12
N ASP A 98 -11.00 -13.38 -3.99
CA ASP A 98 -10.44 -14.72 -3.85
C ASP A 98 -9.57 -14.88 -2.58
N MET A 99 -8.80 -13.85 -2.21
CA MET A 99 -8.04 -13.86 -0.96
C MET A 99 -8.95 -13.88 0.28
N LEU A 100 -10.12 -13.25 0.18
CA LEU A 100 -11.12 -13.27 1.24
C LEU A 100 -11.79 -14.65 1.33
N GLU A 101 -12.13 -15.27 0.19
CA GLU A 101 -12.66 -16.64 0.10
C GLU A 101 -11.71 -17.73 0.58
N THR A 102 -10.41 -17.59 0.27
CA THR A 102 -9.36 -18.50 0.75
C THR A 102 -8.92 -18.24 2.19
N MET A 103 -9.58 -17.32 2.90
CA MET A 103 -9.26 -16.95 4.29
C MET A 103 -7.80 -16.48 4.47
N SER A 104 -7.26 -15.83 3.44
CA SER A 104 -5.88 -15.31 3.38
C SER A 104 -5.72 -14.01 4.18
N TRP A 105 -6.22 -13.98 5.42
CA TRP A 105 -6.44 -12.77 6.23
C TRP A 105 -5.23 -11.85 6.33
N ARG A 106 -4.03 -12.41 6.53
CA ARG A 106 -2.81 -11.60 6.65
C ARG A 106 -2.58 -10.76 5.38
N TYR A 107 -2.75 -11.36 4.21
CA TYR A 107 -2.59 -10.67 2.93
C TYR A 107 -3.66 -9.60 2.74
N VAL A 108 -4.90 -9.91 3.09
CA VAL A 108 -6.02 -8.96 2.99
C VAL A 108 -5.79 -7.74 3.90
N ILE A 109 -5.36 -7.94 5.15
CA ILE A 109 -5.03 -6.84 6.07
C ILE A 109 -3.96 -5.92 5.48
N PHE A 110 -2.85 -6.49 5.00
CA PHE A 110 -1.76 -5.69 4.42
C PHE A 110 -2.24 -4.92 3.19
N TYR A 111 -3.05 -5.56 2.34
CA TYR A 111 -3.60 -4.94 1.15
C TYR A 111 -4.50 -3.75 1.48
N ILE A 112 -5.49 -3.95 2.36
CA ILE A 112 -6.47 -2.91 2.74
C ILE A 112 -5.76 -1.72 3.37
N ARG A 113 -4.82 -1.95 4.29
CA ARG A 113 -4.08 -0.88 4.97
C ARG A 113 -3.19 -0.07 4.03
N LEU A 114 -2.54 -0.75 3.09
CA LEU A 114 -1.72 -0.06 2.09
C LEU A 114 -2.59 0.81 1.18
N LYS A 115 -3.72 0.27 0.70
CA LYS A 115 -4.63 1.00 -0.19
C LYS A 115 -5.35 2.13 0.54
N SER A 116 -5.83 1.94 1.77
CA SER A 116 -6.51 2.98 2.55
C SER A 116 -5.58 4.17 2.84
N ALA A 117 -4.31 3.91 3.16
CA ALA A 117 -3.33 4.96 3.41
C ALA A 117 -3.13 5.88 2.19
N TYR A 118 -3.11 5.32 0.98
CA TYR A 118 -3.00 6.10 -0.26
C TYR A 118 -4.30 6.77 -0.66
N LEU A 119 -5.41 6.04 -0.52
CA LEU A 119 -6.74 6.49 -0.88
C LEU A 119 -7.15 7.73 -0.09
N SER A 120 -6.83 7.80 1.21
CA SER A 120 -7.16 8.98 2.04
C SER A 120 -6.60 10.31 1.50
N GLN A 121 -5.43 10.26 0.83
CA GLN A 121 -4.82 11.41 0.19
C GLN A 121 -5.42 11.65 -1.20
N ASP A 122 -5.62 10.58 -1.98
CA ASP A 122 -6.25 10.67 -3.30
C ASP A 122 -7.62 11.31 -3.25
N LEU A 123 -8.43 10.93 -2.25
CA LEU A 123 -9.77 11.45 -2.10
C LEU A 123 -9.77 12.98 -1.89
N LYS A 124 -8.78 13.50 -1.16
CA LYS A 124 -8.63 14.95 -0.96
C LYS A 124 -8.15 15.65 -2.22
N THR A 125 -7.19 15.05 -2.92
CA THR A 125 -6.64 15.61 -4.16
C THR A 125 -7.68 15.61 -5.29
N ALA A 126 -8.43 14.52 -5.46
CA ALA A 126 -9.46 14.36 -6.49
C ALA A 126 -10.63 15.33 -6.33
N MET A 127 -10.91 15.80 -5.11
CA MET A 127 -11.94 16.82 -4.85
C MET A 127 -11.71 18.11 -5.66
N SER A 128 -10.45 18.44 -5.98
CA SER A 128 -10.11 19.63 -6.77
C SER A 128 -10.58 19.58 -8.22
N VAL A 129 -10.87 18.40 -8.76
CA VAL A 129 -11.34 18.19 -10.14
C VAL A 129 -12.85 18.42 -10.27
N LEU A 130 -13.58 18.29 -9.16
CA LEU A 130 -15.04 18.27 -9.18
C LEU A 130 -15.67 19.68 -9.11
N PRO A 131 -16.78 19.92 -9.84
CA PRO A 131 -17.55 21.14 -9.71
C PRO A 131 -18.24 21.21 -8.33
N GLN A 132 -18.41 22.42 -7.79
CA GLN A 132 -18.93 22.66 -6.44
C GLN A 132 -20.26 21.97 -6.16
N ALA A 133 -21.14 21.86 -7.16
CA ALA A 133 -22.45 21.22 -7.03
C ALA A 133 -22.36 19.72 -6.64
N ARG A 134 -21.33 19.00 -7.08
CA ARG A 134 -21.15 17.56 -6.80
C ARG A 134 -20.24 17.28 -5.60
N GLN A 135 -19.61 18.30 -5.02
CA GLN A 135 -18.64 18.12 -3.94
C GLN A 135 -19.28 17.56 -2.65
N ASN A 136 -20.53 17.96 -2.35
CA ASN A 136 -21.22 17.45 -1.16
C ASN A 136 -21.51 15.95 -1.26
N ASP A 137 -22.01 15.49 -2.41
CA ASP A 137 -22.28 14.08 -2.65
C ASP A 137 -20.99 13.27 -2.63
N TYR A 138 -19.93 13.80 -3.26
CA TYR A 138 -18.60 13.20 -3.21
C TYR A 138 -18.07 13.04 -1.80
N VAL A 139 -18.12 14.09 -0.97
CA VAL A 139 -17.63 14.05 0.42
C VAL A 139 -18.41 13.04 1.24
N LYS A 140 -19.74 12.96 1.05
CA LYS A 140 -20.59 11.99 1.74
C LYS A 140 -20.16 10.56 1.39
N THR A 141 -20.06 10.22 0.10
CA THR A 141 -19.67 8.88 -0.36
C THR A 141 -18.23 8.55 0.04
N ALA A 142 -17.32 9.53 -0.02
CA ALA A 142 -15.93 9.37 0.41
C ALA A 142 -15.81 9.06 1.91
N ASN A 143 -16.58 9.73 2.76
CA ASN A 143 -16.61 9.44 4.20
C ASN A 143 -17.17 8.04 4.47
N GLU A 144 -18.28 7.67 3.80
CA GLU A 144 -18.86 6.33 3.92
C GLU A 144 -17.86 5.24 3.49
N LEU A 145 -17.11 5.46 2.41
CA LEU A 145 -16.07 4.55 1.96
C LEU A 145 -14.95 4.39 3.01
N VAL A 146 -14.47 5.49 3.59
CA VAL A 146 -13.41 5.47 4.62
C VAL A 146 -13.90 4.72 5.85
N ASP A 147 -15.13 4.96 6.28
CA ASP A 147 -15.75 4.27 7.42
C ASP A 147 -15.90 2.77 7.15
N ASN A 148 -16.42 2.39 5.97
CA ASN A 148 -16.55 0.99 5.55
C ASN A 148 -15.19 0.28 5.50
N MET A 149 -14.14 0.94 5.00
CA MET A 149 -12.78 0.39 5.00
C MET A 149 -12.21 0.20 6.41
N ALA A 150 -12.51 1.10 7.34
CA ALA A 150 -12.08 0.99 8.73
C ALA A 150 -12.76 -0.18 9.45
N GLU A 151 -14.08 -0.34 9.26
CA GLU A 151 -14.84 -1.48 9.77
C GLU A 151 -14.35 -2.79 9.14
N LEU A 152 -14.08 -2.80 7.83
CA LEU A 152 -13.52 -3.97 7.15
C LEU A 152 -12.16 -4.40 7.74
N ASP A 153 -11.23 -3.47 7.97
CA ASP A 153 -9.95 -3.77 8.65
C ASP A 153 -10.17 -4.34 10.06
N TYR A 154 -11.16 -3.82 10.78
CA TYR A 154 -11.49 -4.29 12.12
C TYR A 154 -11.98 -5.75 12.13
N TYR A 155 -12.92 -6.11 11.23
CA TYR A 155 -13.47 -7.48 11.19
C TYR A 155 -12.50 -8.51 10.65
N ILE A 156 -11.69 -8.14 9.66
CA ILE A 156 -10.66 -9.02 9.12
C ILE A 156 -9.57 -9.31 10.17
N ARG A 157 -9.27 -8.33 11.02
CA ARG A 157 -8.33 -8.53 12.15
C ARG A 157 -8.87 -9.48 13.22
N THR A 158 -10.19 -9.56 13.40
CA THR A 158 -10.88 -10.41 14.39
C THR A 158 -11.44 -11.69 13.78
N PRO A 159 -10.81 -12.18 12.69
CA PRO A 159 -11.36 -12.96 11.57
C PRO A 159 -12.85 -13.33 11.66
N LYS A 160 -13.72 -12.31 11.68
CA LYS A 160 -15.16 -12.52 11.66
C LYS A 160 -15.62 -12.66 10.21
N VAL A 161 -15.81 -13.91 9.77
CA VAL A 161 -16.06 -14.25 8.36
C VAL A 161 -17.24 -13.46 7.79
N TYR A 162 -18.41 -13.58 8.41
CA TYR A 162 -19.64 -12.97 7.92
C TYR A 162 -19.56 -11.44 7.85
N GLU A 163 -19.12 -10.80 8.93
CA GLU A 163 -18.99 -9.34 8.99
C GLU A 163 -17.93 -8.84 8.01
N SER A 164 -16.84 -9.57 7.80
CA SER A 164 -15.83 -9.22 6.80
C SER A 164 -16.40 -9.21 5.39
N TYR A 165 -17.19 -10.23 5.00
CA TYR A 165 -17.88 -10.23 3.71
C TYR A 165 -18.89 -9.08 3.60
N LEU A 166 -19.68 -8.85 4.64
CA LEU A 166 -20.68 -7.78 4.65
C LEU A 166 -20.03 -6.41 4.40
N TYR A 167 -18.95 -6.11 5.11
CA TYR A 167 -18.25 -4.84 4.94
C TYR A 167 -17.41 -4.78 3.67
N TYR A 168 -16.95 -5.92 3.15
CA TYR A 168 -16.30 -5.99 1.85
C TYR A 168 -17.27 -5.55 0.74
N GLU A 169 -18.48 -6.11 0.71
CA GLU A 169 -19.50 -5.74 -0.28
C GLU A 169 -19.95 -4.26 -0.14
N LYS A 170 -20.08 -3.76 1.10
CA LYS A 170 -20.33 -2.32 1.34
C LYS A 170 -19.19 -1.43 0.82
N THR A 171 -17.94 -1.87 1.02
CA THR A 171 -16.75 -1.16 0.53
C THR A 171 -16.73 -1.14 -0.99
N LEU A 172 -17.02 -2.26 -1.66
CA LEU A 172 -17.11 -2.32 -3.12
C LEU A 172 -18.19 -1.37 -3.64
N LYS A 173 -19.39 -1.43 -3.06
CA LYS A 173 -20.50 -0.55 -3.45
C LYS A 173 -20.13 0.93 -3.31
N SER A 174 -19.63 1.34 -2.16
CA SER A 174 -19.25 2.75 -1.91
C SER A 174 -18.08 3.20 -2.80
N MET A 175 -17.15 2.29 -3.16
CA MET A 175 -16.09 2.58 -4.12
C MET A 175 -16.63 2.75 -5.55
N ASP A 176 -17.53 1.86 -6.00
CA ASP A 176 -18.13 1.95 -7.33
C ASP A 176 -19.01 3.21 -7.46
N ASP A 177 -19.78 3.55 -6.43
CA ASP A 177 -20.55 4.80 -6.34
C ASP A 177 -19.63 6.03 -6.44
N LEU A 178 -18.46 5.98 -5.79
CA LEU A 178 -17.46 7.06 -5.84
C LEU A 178 -16.83 7.18 -7.23
N VAL A 179 -16.49 6.06 -7.85
CA VAL A 179 -15.98 6.03 -9.24
C VAL A 179 -17.02 6.59 -10.21
N ALA A 180 -18.31 6.33 -10.00
CA ALA A 180 -19.39 6.89 -10.81
C ALA A 180 -19.53 8.41 -10.67
N ILE A 181 -19.28 8.98 -9.49
CA ILE A 181 -19.26 10.44 -9.28
C ILE A 181 -18.08 11.10 -9.99
N LEU A 182 -16.96 10.39 -10.11
CA LEU A 182 -15.71 10.82 -10.76
C LEU A 182 -15.68 10.55 -12.28
N ALA A 183 -16.74 9.97 -12.85
CA ALA A 183 -16.91 9.77 -14.29
C ALA A 183 -17.54 10.99 -14.96
#